data_AF-A0A0R0CWG2-F1
#
_entry.id   AF-A0A0R0CWG2-F1
#
_cell.length_a   1.000
_cell.length_b   1.000
_cell.length_c   1.000
_cell.angle_alpha   90.00
_cell.angle_beta   90.00
_cell.angle_gamma   90.00
#
_symmetry.space_group_name_H-M   'P 1'
#
loop_
_entity.id
_entity.type
_entity.pdbx_description
1 polymer ?
#
loop_
_entity_poly.entity_id
_entity_poly.type
_entity_poly.pdbx_seq_one_letter_code
_entity_poly.pdbx_strand_id
1 'polypeptide(L)'
;MSMWFILLMIIGLVVVVVLWGVGVYNGLITARNQFKNAFAQIDVQLQRRFDLIPNLVETAKAYMNHERETLEAVVAARSAAQAGLAAAKANPGDPQAMAQLAAAQGQLNTGLGRLLAVAEAYPELKANQNMMQLNEELTSTENKVAFARQAYNDAVMAYNIRRETFPASAIAGHFQFAPAALLDIPDDKPQVREAPKVQF
;
A
#
# COMPACT_ATOMS: atom_id res chain seq x y z
N MET A 1 61.80 2.39 0.19
CA MET A 1 60.53 3.13 0.30
C MET A 1 60.35 3.51 1.76
N SER A 2 60.36 4.79 2.12
CA SER A 2 60.33 5.20 3.54
C SER A 2 58.98 4.87 4.18
N MET A 3 59.00 4.47 5.47
CA MET A 3 57.85 4.11 6.30
C MET A 3 56.66 5.09 6.17
N TRP A 4 56.98 6.37 5.97
CA TRP A 4 56.03 7.45 5.75
C TRP A 4 55.16 7.29 4.49
N PHE A 5 55.72 6.79 3.38
CA PHE A 5 54.94 6.55 2.16
C PHE A 5 53.92 5.42 2.34
N ILE A 6 54.31 4.37 3.08
CA ILE A 6 53.40 3.25 3.41
C ILE A 6 52.25 3.75 4.28
N LEU A 7 52.55 4.58 5.29
CA LEU A 7 51.53 5.19 6.15
C LEU A 7 50.54 6.06 5.35
N LEU A 8 51.04 6.92 4.46
CA LEU A 8 50.19 7.77 3.61
C LEU A 8 49.31 6.94 2.66
N MET A 9 49.84 5.84 2.10
CA MET A 9 49.03 4.93 1.29
C MET A 9 47.91 4.27 2.09
N ILE A 10 48.20 3.80 3.31
CA ILE A 10 47.18 3.19 4.19
C ILE A 10 46.10 4.21 4.54
N ILE A 11 46.48 5.43 4.91
CA ILE A 11 45.53 6.51 5.22
C ILE A 11 44.68 6.83 3.99
N GLY A 12 45.29 6.97 2.81
CA GLY A 12 44.58 7.20 1.57
C GLY A 12 43.55 6.10 1.27
N LEU A 13 43.93 4.83 1.44
CA LEU A 13 43.04 3.68 1.27
C LEU A 13 41.87 3.73 2.27
N VAL A 14 42.13 4.01 3.54
CA VAL A 14 41.09 4.13 4.57
C VAL A 14 40.10 5.25 4.22
N VAL A 15 40.58 6.42 3.78
CA VAL A 15 39.72 7.53 3.37
C VAL A 15 38.81 7.12 2.20
N VAL A 16 39.34 6.42 1.19
CA VAL A 16 38.54 5.93 0.06
C VAL A 16 37.46 4.96 0.52
N VAL A 17 37.79 4.01 1.41
CA VAL A 17 36.83 3.04 1.95
C VAL A 17 35.73 3.73 2.74
N VAL A 18 36.08 4.72 3.56
CA VAL A 18 35.10 5.49 4.36
C VAL A 18 34.16 6.29 3.46
N LEU A 19 34.70 7.03 2.49
CA LEU A 19 33.89 7.83 1.55
C LEU A 19 32.92 6.94 0.76
N TRP A 20 33.39 5.78 0.33
CA TRP A 20 32.55 4.80 -0.35
C TRP A 20 31.45 4.24 0.57
N GLY A 21 31.78 3.92 1.82
CA GLY A 21 30.80 3.46 2.82
C GLY A 21 29.70 4.49 3.08
N VAL A 22 30.05 5.78 3.17
CA VAL A 22 29.09 6.88 3.29
C VAL A 22 28.14 6.94 2.08
N GLY A 23 28.66 6.76 0.87
CA GLY A 23 27.85 6.72 -0.35
C GLY A 23 26.83 5.58 -0.35
N VAL A 24 27.24 4.38 0.09
CA VAL A 24 26.36 3.21 0.18
C VAL A 24 25.29 3.42 1.26
N TYR A 25 25.66 3.91 2.44
CA TYR A 25 24.73 4.21 3.53
C TYR A 25 23.67 5.24 3.10
N ASN A 26 24.08 6.35 2.51
CA ASN A 26 23.17 7.38 1.99
C ASN A 26 22.25 6.81 0.92
N GLY A 27 22.78 5.93 0.06
CA GLY A 27 22.00 5.20 -0.93
C GLY A 27 20.87 4.34 -0.35
N LEU A 28 21.13 3.65 0.75
CA LEU A 28 20.12 2.86 1.47
C LEU A 28 19.07 3.77 2.14
N ILE A 29 19.49 4.91 2.70
CA ILE A 29 18.57 5.92 3.27
C ILE A 29 17.65 6.48 2.17
N THR A 30 18.20 6.83 1.01
CA THR A 30 17.41 7.32 -0.13
C THR A 30 16.37 6.28 -0.56
N ALA A 31 16.78 5.02 -0.77
CA ALA A 31 15.86 3.95 -1.16
C ALA A 31 14.78 3.70 -0.10
N ARG A 32 15.13 3.79 1.19
CA ARG A 32 14.16 3.69 2.29
C ARG A 32 13.11 4.80 2.23
N ASN A 33 13.55 6.04 2.03
CA ASN A 33 12.64 7.17 1.96
C ASN A 33 11.77 7.14 0.69
N GLN A 34 12.27 6.57 -0.41
CA GLN A 34 11.48 6.39 -1.64
C GLN A 34 10.26 5.50 -1.40
N PHE A 35 10.41 4.33 -0.79
CA PHE A 35 9.25 3.48 -0.52
C PHE A 35 8.31 4.10 0.53
N LYS A 36 8.83 4.81 1.54
CA LYS A 36 7.99 5.52 2.51
C LYS A 36 7.17 6.64 1.85
N ASN A 37 7.76 7.36 0.92
CA ASN A 37 7.06 8.37 0.13
C ASN A 37 6.01 7.75 -0.80
N ALA A 38 6.32 6.61 -1.43
CA ALA A 38 5.34 5.87 -2.21
C ALA A 38 4.16 5.39 -1.34
N PHE A 39 4.43 4.95 -0.11
CA PHE A 39 3.38 4.59 0.85
C PHE A 39 2.48 5.78 1.22
N ALA A 40 3.04 6.99 1.35
CA ALA A 40 2.24 8.19 1.61
C ALA A 40 1.19 8.46 0.49
N GLN A 41 1.45 8.03 -0.74
CA GLN A 41 0.46 8.10 -1.82
C GLN A 41 -0.69 7.12 -1.61
N ILE A 42 -0.41 5.90 -1.13
CA ILE A 42 -1.44 4.93 -0.73
C ILE A 42 -2.30 5.50 0.39
N ASP A 43 -1.67 6.09 1.42
CA ASP A 43 -2.35 6.69 2.58
C ASP A 43 -3.39 7.73 2.14
N VAL A 44 -3.02 8.66 1.26
CA VAL A 44 -3.95 9.69 0.75
C VAL A 44 -5.14 9.07 0.01
N GLN A 45 -4.91 8.09 -0.86
CA GLN A 45 -6.00 7.48 -1.64
C GLN A 45 -6.93 6.62 -0.76
N LEU A 46 -6.37 5.84 0.17
CA LEU A 46 -7.16 5.05 1.10
C LEU A 46 -7.98 5.94 2.04
N GLN A 47 -7.39 7.02 2.55
CA GLN A 47 -8.13 7.98 3.38
C GLN A 47 -9.32 8.57 2.63
N ARG A 48 -9.12 9.01 1.37
CA ARG A 48 -10.22 9.48 0.52
C ARG A 48 -11.31 8.41 0.36
N ARG A 49 -10.93 7.16 0.09
CA ARG A 49 -11.87 6.04 -0.04
C ARG A 49 -12.70 5.87 1.23
N PHE A 50 -12.07 5.98 2.40
CA PHE A 50 -12.76 5.87 3.68
C PHE A 50 -13.70 7.03 3.93
N ASP A 51 -13.36 8.23 3.51
CA ASP A 51 -14.20 9.42 3.72
C ASP A 51 -15.48 9.41 2.86
N LEU A 52 -15.48 8.66 1.76
CA LEU A 52 -16.66 8.47 0.90
C LEU A 52 -17.68 7.46 1.46
N ILE A 53 -17.22 6.46 2.21
CA ILE A 53 -18.08 5.35 2.68
C ILE A 53 -19.25 5.80 3.57
N PRO A 54 -19.10 6.75 4.52
CA PRO A 54 -20.23 7.23 5.31
C PRO A 54 -21.36 7.77 4.43
N ASN A 55 -21.03 8.59 3.42
CA ASN A 55 -22.03 9.14 2.49
C ASN A 55 -22.69 8.05 1.64
N LEU A 56 -21.93 7.03 1.23
CA LEU A 56 -22.46 5.84 0.54
C LEU A 56 -23.48 5.11 1.42
N VAL A 57 -23.11 4.85 2.68
CA VAL A 57 -23.95 4.15 3.65
C VAL A 57 -25.21 4.95 3.97
N GLU A 58 -25.11 6.26 4.20
CA GLU A 58 -26.28 7.12 4.43
C GLU A 58 -27.23 7.17 3.22
N THR A 59 -26.67 7.23 2.01
CA THR A 59 -27.48 7.18 0.78
C THR A 59 -28.20 5.84 0.65
N ALA A 60 -27.51 4.72 0.92
CA ALA A 60 -28.10 3.39 0.87
C ALA A 60 -29.17 3.19 1.97
N LYS A 61 -28.94 3.69 3.19
CA LYS A 61 -29.88 3.63 4.32
C LYS A 61 -31.26 4.18 3.97
N ALA A 62 -31.33 5.25 3.18
CA ALA A 62 -32.60 5.87 2.80
C ALA A 62 -33.55 4.93 2.02
N TYR A 63 -32.99 3.92 1.35
CA TYR A 63 -33.74 2.97 0.52
C TYR A 63 -33.75 1.55 1.10
N MET A 64 -32.73 1.17 1.87
CA MET A 64 -32.48 -0.20 2.31
C MET A 64 -32.77 -0.40 3.81
N ASN A 65 -33.97 -0.02 4.26
CA ASN A 65 -34.33 -0.03 5.69
C ASN A 65 -34.24 -1.42 6.37
N HIS A 66 -34.36 -2.51 5.60
CA HIS A 66 -34.28 -3.88 6.10
C HIS A 66 -32.86 -4.47 6.08
N GLU A 67 -31.88 -3.76 5.51
CA GLU A 67 -30.50 -4.25 5.28
C GLU A 67 -29.51 -3.67 6.29
N ARG A 68 -29.98 -3.49 7.53
CA ARG A 68 -29.20 -2.86 8.60
C ARG A 68 -27.89 -3.61 8.89
N GLU A 69 -27.94 -4.93 8.93
CA GLU A 69 -26.77 -5.77 9.18
C GLU A 69 -25.70 -5.58 8.08
N THR A 70 -26.12 -5.51 6.81
CA THR A 70 -25.24 -5.25 5.67
C THR A 70 -24.55 -3.89 5.80
N LEU A 71 -25.29 -2.85 6.18
CA LEU A 71 -24.76 -1.49 6.30
C LEU A 71 -23.84 -1.34 7.53
N GLU A 72 -24.17 -1.98 8.65
CA GLU A 72 -23.32 -2.02 9.84
C GLU A 72 -22.01 -2.78 9.57
N ALA A 73 -22.06 -3.88 8.80
CA ALA A 73 -20.87 -4.61 8.40
C ALA A 73 -19.90 -3.75 7.56
N VAL A 74 -20.41 -2.92 6.65
CA VAL A 74 -19.59 -1.99 5.86
C VAL A 74 -18.92 -0.94 6.74
N VAL A 75 -19.66 -0.36 7.69
CA VAL A 75 -19.12 0.62 8.64
C VAL A 75 -18.04 0.01 9.52
N ALA A 76 -18.26 -1.21 10.03
CA ALA A 76 -17.27 -1.93 10.82
C ALA A 76 -16.01 -2.24 10.01
N ALA A 77 -16.17 -2.73 8.76
CA ALA A 77 -15.05 -3.03 7.88
C ALA A 77 -14.24 -1.76 7.53
N ARG A 78 -14.90 -0.62 7.31
CA ARG A 78 -14.24 0.69 7.15
C ARG A 78 -13.39 1.05 8.36
N SER A 79 -13.92 0.94 9.57
CA SER A 79 -13.19 1.25 10.80
C SER A 79 -11.96 0.35 10.98
N ALA A 80 -12.09 -0.95 10.68
CA ALA A 80 -10.98 -1.88 10.70
C ALA A 80 -9.90 -1.50 9.66
N ALA A 81 -10.31 -1.11 8.44
CA ALA A 81 -9.41 -0.67 7.38
C ALA A 81 -8.68 0.64 7.73
N GLN A 82 -9.36 1.58 8.39
CA GLN A 82 -8.74 2.80 8.92
C GLN A 82 -7.70 2.51 10.00
N ALA A 83 -8.00 1.60 10.92
CA ALA A 83 -7.05 1.17 11.95
C ALA A 83 -5.82 0.48 11.34
N GLY A 84 -6.03 -0.40 10.36
CA GLY A 84 -4.94 -1.04 9.61
C GLY A 84 -4.06 -0.02 8.89
N LEU A 85 -4.65 1.02 8.28
CA LEU A 85 -3.89 2.09 7.64
C LEU A 85 -3.06 2.89 8.65
N ALA A 86 -3.62 3.22 9.81
CA ALA A 86 -2.90 3.94 10.85
C ALA A 86 -1.67 3.15 11.35
N ALA A 87 -1.80 1.83 11.54
CA ALA A 87 -0.69 0.96 11.92
C ALA A 87 0.40 0.92 10.82
N ALA A 88 -0.01 0.73 9.56
CA ALA A 88 0.87 0.70 8.40
C ALA A 88 1.60 2.04 8.18
N LYS A 89 0.93 3.17 8.44
CA LYS A 89 1.50 4.51 8.35
C LYS A 89 2.56 4.78 9.41
N ALA A 90 2.41 4.22 10.60
CA ALA A 90 3.41 4.36 11.66
C ALA A 90 4.74 3.71 11.28
N ASN A 91 4.70 2.52 10.65
CA ASN A 91 5.88 1.81 10.18
C ASN A 91 5.65 1.21 8.78
N PRO A 92 5.78 2.00 7.70
CA PRO A 92 5.64 1.48 6.34
C PRO A 92 6.70 0.43 6.06
N GLY A 93 6.29 -0.70 5.47
CA GLY A 93 7.16 -1.85 5.21
C GLY A 93 7.34 -2.81 6.40
N ASP A 94 6.70 -2.56 7.55
CA ASP A 94 6.62 -3.57 8.61
C ASP A 94 5.73 -4.75 8.16
N PRO A 95 6.19 -6.02 8.23
CA PRO A 95 5.42 -7.16 7.74
C PRO A 95 4.06 -7.33 8.41
N GLN A 96 3.98 -7.11 9.73
CA GLN A 96 2.73 -7.27 10.47
C GLN A 96 1.75 -6.15 10.12
N ALA A 97 2.23 -4.91 10.04
CA ALA A 97 1.40 -3.76 9.69
C ALA A 97 0.89 -3.84 8.23
N MET A 98 1.74 -4.25 7.28
CA MET A 98 1.31 -4.45 5.88
C MET A 98 0.28 -5.57 5.76
N ALA A 99 0.47 -6.69 6.46
CA ALA A 99 -0.48 -7.80 6.46
C ALA A 99 -1.83 -7.41 7.11
N GLN A 100 -1.79 -6.65 8.20
CA GLN A 100 -3.01 -6.15 8.86
C GLN A 100 -3.77 -5.19 7.95
N LEU A 101 -3.07 -4.26 7.28
CA LEU A 101 -3.70 -3.36 6.30
C LEU A 101 -4.32 -4.17 5.16
N ALA A 102 -3.59 -5.12 4.58
CA ALA A 102 -4.09 -5.94 3.48
C ALA A 102 -5.36 -6.73 3.86
N ALA A 103 -5.36 -7.38 5.03
CA ALA A 103 -6.52 -8.11 5.52
C ALA A 103 -7.74 -7.20 5.72
N ALA A 104 -7.54 -6.03 6.33
CA ALA A 104 -8.63 -5.08 6.57
C ALA A 104 -9.18 -4.46 5.27
N GLN A 105 -8.32 -4.21 4.27
CA GLN A 105 -8.75 -3.81 2.92
C GLN A 105 -9.59 -4.90 2.26
N GLY A 106 -9.16 -6.17 2.34
CA GLY A 106 -9.92 -7.29 1.78
C GLY A 106 -11.31 -7.44 2.42
N GLN A 107 -11.41 -7.26 3.74
CA GLN A 107 -12.70 -7.25 4.45
C GLN A 107 -13.60 -6.11 3.98
N LEU A 108 -13.04 -4.91 3.79
CA LEU A 108 -13.78 -3.77 3.27
C LEU A 108 -14.25 -4.00 1.83
N ASN A 109 -13.40 -4.55 0.96
CA ASN A 109 -13.77 -4.90 -0.41
C ASN A 109 -14.94 -5.90 -0.43
N THR A 110 -14.86 -6.94 0.42
CA THR A 110 -15.95 -7.92 0.58
C THR A 110 -17.25 -7.24 1.05
N GLY A 111 -17.18 -6.36 2.03
CA GLY A 111 -18.34 -5.63 2.55
C GLY A 111 -19.00 -4.75 1.49
N LEU A 112 -18.20 -3.99 0.74
CA LEU A 112 -18.69 -3.15 -0.36
C LEU A 112 -19.27 -3.99 -1.52
N GLY A 113 -18.65 -5.14 -1.83
CA GLY A 113 -19.16 -6.08 -2.82
C GLY A 113 -20.54 -6.63 -2.43
N ARG A 114 -20.74 -6.98 -1.15
CA ARG A 114 -22.06 -7.38 -0.63
C ARG A 114 -23.07 -6.25 -0.70
N LEU A 115 -22.69 -5.03 -0.30
CA LEU A 115 -23.57 -3.87 -0.40
C LEU A 115 -24.05 -3.64 -1.85
N LEU A 116 -23.14 -3.73 -2.82
CA LEU A 116 -23.48 -3.58 -4.24
C LEU A 116 -24.42 -4.70 -4.71
N ALA A 117 -24.16 -5.95 -4.32
CA ALA A 117 -25.02 -7.08 -4.67
C ALA A 117 -26.45 -6.92 -4.12
N VAL A 118 -26.59 -6.43 -2.88
CA VAL A 118 -27.90 -6.17 -2.30
C VAL A 118 -28.57 -4.96 -2.97
N ALA A 119 -27.80 -3.92 -3.34
CA ALA A 119 -28.33 -2.74 -4.02
C ALA A 119 -28.98 -3.05 -5.38
N GLU A 120 -28.62 -4.17 -6.05
CA GLU A 120 -29.29 -4.65 -7.27
C GLU A 120 -30.77 -4.96 -7.06
N ALA A 121 -31.18 -5.32 -5.84
CA ALA A 121 -32.58 -5.55 -5.49
C ALA A 121 -33.39 -4.25 -5.30
N TYR A 122 -32.74 -3.08 -5.34
CA TYR A 122 -33.34 -1.77 -5.08
C TYR A 122 -33.18 -0.83 -6.31
N PRO A 123 -34.09 -0.90 -7.30
CA PRO A 123 -33.99 -0.12 -8.54
C PRO A 123 -33.90 1.39 -8.33
N GLU A 124 -34.62 1.94 -7.35
CA GLU A 124 -34.58 3.37 -7.04
C GLU A 124 -33.22 3.82 -6.47
N LEU A 125 -32.59 3.00 -5.63
CA LEU A 125 -31.25 3.26 -5.12
C LEU A 125 -30.22 3.19 -6.26
N LYS A 126 -30.37 2.20 -7.16
CA LYS A 126 -29.51 2.04 -8.32
C LYS A 126 -29.61 3.23 -9.28
N ALA A 127 -30.81 3.80 -9.44
CA ALA A 127 -31.05 5.00 -10.24
C ALA A 127 -30.72 6.31 -9.51
N ASN A 128 -30.37 6.26 -8.22
CA ASN A 128 -30.05 7.46 -7.45
C ASN A 128 -28.71 8.06 -7.92
N GLN A 129 -28.75 9.32 -8.36
CA GLN A 129 -27.58 10.01 -8.91
C GLN A 129 -26.41 10.11 -7.91
N ASN A 130 -26.69 10.34 -6.63
CA ASN A 130 -25.64 10.42 -5.60
C ASN A 130 -24.99 9.05 -5.37
N MET A 131 -25.79 7.98 -5.37
CA MET A 131 -25.29 6.61 -5.26
C MET A 131 -24.37 6.27 -6.45
N MET A 132 -24.77 6.63 -7.67
CA MET A 132 -23.94 6.41 -8.87
C MET A 132 -22.60 7.17 -8.79
N GLN A 133 -22.64 8.46 -8.42
CA GLN A 133 -21.42 9.28 -8.28
C GLN A 133 -20.47 8.74 -7.21
N LEU A 134 -20.99 8.35 -6.04
CA LEU A 134 -20.19 7.80 -4.95
C LEU A 134 -19.53 6.47 -5.34
N ASN A 135 -20.24 5.59 -6.07
CA ASN A 135 -19.66 4.35 -6.58
C ASN A 135 -18.58 4.61 -7.63
N GLU A 136 -18.76 5.60 -8.50
CA GLU A 136 -17.76 6.00 -9.49
C GLU A 136 -16.50 6.55 -8.79
N GLU A 137 -16.66 7.41 -7.79
CA GLU A 137 -15.53 7.95 -7.01
C GLU A 137 -14.79 6.85 -6.24
N LEU A 138 -15.50 5.91 -5.63
CA LEU A 138 -14.91 4.76 -4.94
C LEU A 138 -14.12 3.89 -5.91
N THR A 139 -14.69 3.59 -7.09
CA THR A 139 -14.02 2.81 -8.14
C THR A 139 -12.77 3.52 -8.66
N SER A 140 -12.87 4.82 -8.93
CA SER A 140 -11.75 5.66 -9.37
C SER A 140 -10.64 5.70 -8.31
N THR A 141 -11.02 5.81 -7.04
CA THR A 141 -10.07 5.80 -5.92
C THR A 141 -9.40 4.44 -5.77
N GLU A 142 -10.13 3.33 -5.91
CA GLU A 142 -9.56 1.99 -5.88
C GLU A 142 -8.54 1.75 -7.00
N ASN A 143 -8.83 2.22 -8.22
CA ASN A 143 -7.86 2.16 -9.32
C ASN A 143 -6.57 2.95 -9.00
N LYS A 144 -6.69 4.11 -8.36
CA LYS A 144 -5.53 4.90 -7.90
C LYS A 144 -4.76 4.21 -6.78
N VAL A 145 -5.46 3.55 -5.85
CA VAL A 145 -4.84 2.72 -4.80
C VAL A 145 -4.05 1.58 -5.42
N ALA A 146 -4.61 0.89 -6.42
CA ALA A 146 -3.91 -0.18 -7.13
C ALA A 146 -2.61 0.30 -7.79
N PHE A 147 -2.65 1.45 -8.47
CA PHE A 147 -1.45 2.04 -9.07
C PHE A 147 -0.43 2.51 -8.01
N ALA A 148 -0.87 3.15 -6.94
CA ALA A 148 0.00 3.58 -5.84
C ALA A 148 0.65 2.37 -5.13
N ARG A 149 -0.08 1.27 -4.98
CA ARG A 149 0.40 -0.01 -4.44
C ARG A 149 1.49 -0.61 -5.32
N GLN A 150 1.31 -0.60 -6.64
CA GLN A 150 2.36 -1.03 -7.57
C GLN A 150 3.63 -0.21 -7.38
N ALA A 151 3.52 1.13 -7.41
CA ALA A 151 4.67 2.02 -7.23
C ALA A 151 5.38 1.82 -5.87
N TYR A 152 4.61 1.58 -4.80
CA TYR A 152 5.15 1.22 -3.50
C TYR A 152 5.91 -0.11 -3.52
N ASN A 153 5.32 -1.15 -4.09
CA ASN A 153 5.91 -2.48 -4.17
C ASN A 153 7.20 -2.46 -5.02
N ASP A 154 7.21 -1.70 -6.13
CA ASP A 154 8.40 -1.49 -6.95
C ASP A 154 9.52 -0.78 -6.15
N ALA A 155 9.19 0.24 -5.37
CA ALA A 155 10.14 0.94 -4.52
C ALA A 155 10.68 0.06 -3.37
N VAL A 156 9.82 -0.77 -2.76
CA VAL A 156 10.23 -1.77 -1.76
C VAL A 156 11.16 -2.80 -2.37
N MET A 157 10.84 -3.30 -3.57
CA MET A 157 11.69 -4.25 -4.29
C MET A 157 13.06 -3.63 -4.60
N ALA A 158 13.11 -2.40 -5.12
CA ALA A 158 14.36 -1.70 -5.36
C ALA A 158 15.19 -1.50 -4.08
N TYR A 159 14.54 -1.16 -2.96
CA TYR A 159 15.19 -1.07 -1.64
C TYR A 159 15.75 -2.43 -1.20
N ASN A 160 14.96 -3.49 -1.28
CA ASN A 160 15.37 -4.83 -0.85
C ASN A 160 16.53 -5.37 -1.70
N ILE A 161 16.48 -5.21 -3.03
CA ILE A 161 17.59 -5.57 -3.93
C ILE A 161 18.85 -4.79 -3.54
N ARG A 162 18.74 -3.47 -3.34
CA ARG A 162 19.89 -2.64 -2.95
C ARG A 162 20.45 -3.08 -1.60
N ARG A 163 19.60 -3.38 -0.63
CA ARG A 163 19.95 -3.87 0.72
C ARG A 163 20.70 -5.20 0.67
N GLU A 164 20.35 -6.08 -0.26
CA GLU A 164 20.90 -7.44 -0.37
C GLU A 164 22.17 -7.51 -1.24
N THR A 165 22.40 -6.50 -2.07
CA THR A 165 23.54 -6.46 -2.99
C THR A 165 24.83 -6.01 -2.28
N PHE A 166 25.95 -6.71 -2.50
CA PHE A 166 27.26 -6.24 -2.04
C PHE A 166 27.64 -4.95 -2.78
N PRO A 167 28.09 -3.89 -2.07
CA PRO A 167 28.55 -3.87 -0.68
C PRO A 167 27.51 -3.53 0.38
N ALA A 168 26.30 -3.14 -0.04
CA ALA A 168 25.30 -2.61 0.88
C ALA A 168 24.83 -3.65 1.89
N SER A 169 24.83 -4.94 1.58
CA SER A 169 24.47 -6.01 2.52
C SER A 169 25.31 -6.06 3.80
N ALA A 170 26.61 -5.78 3.71
CA ALA A 170 27.50 -5.71 4.87
C ALA A 170 27.16 -4.50 5.77
N ILE A 171 26.85 -3.36 5.17
CA ILE A 171 26.45 -2.13 5.89
C ILE A 171 25.03 -2.29 6.46
N ALA A 172 24.12 -2.88 5.70
CA ALA A 172 22.72 -3.05 6.05
C ALA A 172 22.55 -3.81 7.37
N GLY A 173 23.30 -4.92 7.54
CA GLY A 173 23.29 -5.71 8.77
C GLY A 173 23.78 -4.93 10.00
N HIS A 174 24.85 -4.15 9.86
CA HIS A 174 25.44 -3.41 10.98
C HIS A 174 24.63 -2.17 11.39
N PHE A 175 23.97 -1.52 10.43
CA PHE A 175 23.19 -0.29 10.63
C PHE A 175 21.66 -0.51 10.65
N GLN A 176 21.21 -1.75 10.91
CA GLN A 176 19.79 -2.08 11.08
C GLN A 176 18.88 -1.68 9.91
N PHE A 177 19.36 -1.86 8.67
CA PHE A 177 18.48 -1.80 7.51
C PHE A 177 17.71 -3.11 7.39
N ALA A 178 16.52 -3.15 7.97
CA ALA A 178 15.60 -4.28 7.88
C ALA A 178 14.99 -4.41 6.47
N PRO A 179 14.61 -5.63 6.03
CA PRO A 179 13.77 -5.81 4.84
C PRO A 179 12.45 -5.06 4.99
N ALA A 180 11.94 -4.52 3.90
CA ALA A 180 10.59 -3.96 3.84
C ALA A 180 9.64 -4.97 3.21
N ALA A 181 8.46 -5.14 3.80
CA ALA A 181 7.38 -5.95 3.27
C ALA A 181 6.62 -5.22 2.16
N LEU A 182 6.13 -6.00 1.21
CA LEU A 182 5.21 -5.54 0.18
C LEU A 182 3.80 -5.38 0.76
N LEU A 183 2.97 -4.58 0.09
CA LEU A 183 1.54 -4.52 0.34
C LEU A 183 0.83 -5.40 -0.69
N ASP A 184 0.55 -6.64 -0.33
CA ASP A 184 -0.25 -7.56 -1.13
C ASP A 184 -1.65 -7.68 -0.56
N ILE A 185 -2.60 -7.06 -1.25
CA ILE A 185 -4.03 -7.28 -1.01
C ILE A 185 -4.41 -8.49 -1.86
N PRO A 186 -4.93 -9.58 -1.28
CA PRO A 186 -5.42 -10.72 -2.05
C PRO A 186 -6.41 -10.20 -3.10
N ASP A 187 -6.14 -10.45 -4.39
CA ASP A 187 -7.04 -10.02 -5.45
C ASP A 187 -8.41 -10.72 -5.24
N ASP A 188 -9.50 -9.96 -5.25
CA ASP A 188 -10.89 -10.48 -5.22
C ASP A 188 -11.24 -11.28 -6.48
N LYS A 189 -10.35 -11.29 -7.47
CA LYS A 189 -10.47 -12.10 -8.67
C LYS A 189 -9.12 -12.80 -8.87
N PRO A 190 -9.05 -14.15 -8.90
CA PRO A 190 -7.92 -14.76 -9.56
C PRO A 190 -7.83 -14.12 -10.94
N GLN A 191 -6.67 -13.57 -11.30
CA GLN A 191 -6.40 -13.12 -12.66
C GLN A 191 -6.38 -14.34 -13.58
N VAL A 192 -7.53 -14.98 -13.74
CA VAL A 192 -7.83 -15.80 -14.89
C VAL A 192 -7.84 -14.79 -16.03
N ARG A 193 -6.74 -14.78 -16.78
CA ARG A 193 -6.62 -14.13 -18.08
C ARG A 193 -7.58 -14.81 -19.08
N GLU A 194 -8.86 -14.87 -18.76
CA GLU A 194 -9.87 -15.26 -19.72
C GLU A 194 -10.16 -14.02 -20.56
N ALA A 195 -9.55 -13.99 -21.75
CA ALA A 195 -9.87 -13.01 -22.77
C ALA A 195 -11.40 -12.99 -22.97
N PRO A 196 -12.03 -11.81 -23.13
CA PRO A 196 -13.45 -11.73 -23.38
C PRO A 196 -13.78 -12.51 -24.66
N LYS A 197 -14.55 -13.59 -24.51
CA LYS A 197 -15.07 -14.34 -25.66
C LYS A 197 -16.19 -13.51 -26.27
N VAL A 198 -15.86 -12.76 -27.31
CA VAL A 198 -16.86 -12.10 -28.16
C VAL A 198 -17.62 -13.20 -28.89
N GLN A 199 -18.87 -13.43 -28.51
CA GLN A 199 -19.81 -14.23 -29.29
C GLN A 199 -20.61 -13.26 -30.17
N PHE A 200 -20.60 -13.51 -31.48
CA PHE A 200 -21.46 -12.84 -32.45
C PHE A 200 -22.86 -13.45 -32.43
#